data_AF-E8M3Z9-F1
#
_entry.id   AF-E8M3Z9-F1
#
_cell.length_a   1.000
_cell.length_b   1.000
_cell.length_c   1.000
_cell.angle_alpha   90.00
_cell.angle_beta   90.00
_cell.angle_gamma   90.00
#
_symmetry.space_group_name_H-M   'P 1'
#
loop_
_entity.id
_entity.type
_entity.pdbx_description
1 polymer ?
#
loop_
_entity_poly.entity_id
_entity_poly.type
_entity_poly.pdbx_seq_one_letter_code
_entity_poly.pdbx_strand_id
1 'polypeptide(L)'
;MKTSPLALAFLSAAVASGCATQTSNNAPFDLTILHINDHHSHLEPSSQKLKLAGESTYTEVGGFPALITALNQRTEASENVLKLHAGDAISGTLYYALFKGEADAAMMNHACFDAFALGNHEFDDGDAGLAQFLDWMNEGKCETEVIAANVIPKQGVSPLALNSANDYFKPYTVKQYGEQKVGIVGIDIANKTMNSSNPDETTQFLDEVETAQKYIDELVAKGISNIILLTHYQYSNDLQLAEALTDVDVIIGGDSHTLLGDFEAVGLKSEGAYPTLMTNKDGDQVCVAQAWQYTQILGELSVSFDGNGKVAACNGTPHLLVGQEFKRKDENGKKQRLEGEELAQVLAAVEAQPNLLQVTPDPATQKTLSAFTQKLDVMKDQEIAQSSELLCYERVPGQQKHNGADGCDDHTTLHGSQVADLVAQAFLAQTKRADVAIQNGGGARANITQGKFTVAGATKVLPFNNTMVNITMTGAEVKQVLNEAVDKAYLEYVDNSAKGSDGAYPYAAGIRYDVNFNRPSGERVHNVEVKAKGDGTWSALSDDRELVVVTNDYIAGGKDGYTTFGKVSADKSKYENTLKLYTETFIDYVRDLTAKGEKIAPVAAEDRSTQTFTPKAK
;
A
#
# COMPACT_ATOMS: atom_id res chain seq x y z
N MET A 1 58.12 41.32 -69.44
CA MET A 1 56.67 41.06 -69.31
C MET A 1 56.43 39.59 -69.62
N LYS A 2 56.03 38.83 -68.60
CA LYS A 2 54.75 38.09 -68.50
C LYS A 2 54.81 36.70 -69.16
N THR A 3 55.21 35.67 -68.41
CA THR A 3 54.41 34.77 -67.53
C THR A 3 53.84 33.57 -68.30
N SER A 4 54.41 32.41 -68.00
CA SER A 4 53.85 31.07 -68.23
C SER A 4 52.88 30.69 -67.10
N PRO A 5 51.84 29.88 -67.34
CA PRO A 5 51.21 29.12 -66.27
C PRO A 5 51.36 27.60 -66.45
N LEU A 6 51.52 27.00 -65.27
CA LEU A 6 51.68 25.60 -64.92
C LEU A 6 50.31 25.02 -64.48
N ALA A 7 50.16 23.70 -64.62
CA ALA A 7 49.34 22.81 -63.78
C ALA A 7 47.79 22.90 -63.92
N LEU A 8 46.98 21.90 -63.56
CA LEU A 8 47.08 20.90 -62.50
C LEU A 8 46.07 19.76 -62.79
N ALA A 9 46.48 18.51 -62.62
CA ALA A 9 45.58 17.35 -62.69
C ALA A 9 44.81 17.20 -61.36
N PHE A 10 43.50 17.05 -61.42
CA PHE A 10 42.65 16.78 -60.27
C PHE A 10 42.59 15.27 -60.00
N LEU A 11 43.03 14.88 -58.80
CA LEU A 11 42.87 13.55 -58.21
C LEU A 11 41.57 13.56 -57.39
N SER A 12 40.60 12.73 -57.76
CA SER A 12 39.34 12.57 -57.02
C SER A 12 39.56 11.58 -55.87
N ALA A 13 39.60 12.08 -54.64
CA ALA A 13 39.58 11.25 -53.44
C ALA A 13 38.11 10.98 -53.03
N ALA A 14 37.69 9.73 -53.09
CA ALA A 14 36.45 9.27 -52.50
C ALA A 14 36.64 9.18 -50.97
N VAL A 15 35.97 10.04 -50.22
CA VAL A 15 35.90 9.97 -48.75
C VAL A 15 34.74 9.03 -48.41
N ALA A 16 35.07 7.80 -48.02
CA ALA A 16 34.12 6.91 -47.36
C ALA A 16 33.96 7.39 -45.91
N SER A 17 32.87 8.11 -45.63
CA SER A 17 32.42 8.38 -44.27
C SER A 17 31.87 7.08 -43.68
N GLY A 18 32.74 6.28 -43.08
CA GLY A 18 32.30 5.22 -42.18
C GLY A 18 31.65 5.87 -40.95
N CYS A 19 30.39 5.53 -40.67
CA CYS A 19 29.82 5.68 -39.33
C CYS A 19 30.63 4.80 -38.40
N ALA A 20 31.67 5.35 -37.78
CA ALA A 20 32.26 4.75 -36.61
C ALA A 20 31.23 4.91 -35.48
N THR A 21 30.53 3.84 -35.15
CA THR A 21 29.90 3.68 -33.84
C THR A 21 30.99 3.95 -32.81
N GLN A 22 30.91 5.10 -32.13
CA GLN A 22 31.71 5.35 -30.93
C GLN A 22 31.29 4.28 -29.93
N THR A 23 32.07 3.21 -29.82
CA THR A 23 32.03 2.35 -28.64
C THR A 23 32.42 3.24 -27.48
N SER A 24 31.46 3.58 -26.61
CA SER A 24 31.76 4.19 -25.33
C SER A 24 32.70 3.22 -24.61
N ASN A 25 33.99 3.54 -24.55
CA ASN A 25 34.96 2.78 -23.77
C ASN A 25 34.78 3.10 -22.27
N ASN A 26 33.58 2.90 -21.74
CA ASN A 26 33.35 3.02 -20.31
C ASN A 26 33.96 1.76 -19.65
N ALA A 27 34.66 1.94 -18.53
CA ALA A 27 35.15 0.81 -17.75
C ALA A 27 33.95 0.05 -17.14
N PRO A 28 34.02 -1.28 -17.04
CA PRO A 28 33.09 -2.03 -16.20
C PRO A 28 33.02 -1.42 -14.79
N PHE A 29 31.84 -1.38 -14.19
CA PHE A 29 31.67 -0.90 -12.83
C PHE A 29 30.55 -1.65 -12.11
N ASP A 30 30.73 -1.81 -10.80
CA ASP A 30 29.75 -2.43 -9.91
C ASP A 30 28.96 -1.36 -9.17
N LEU A 31 27.65 -1.57 -9.06
CA LEU A 31 26.71 -0.73 -8.31
C LEU A 31 25.93 -1.58 -7.31
N THR A 32 25.90 -1.13 -6.06
CA THR A 32 25.02 -1.68 -5.03
C THR A 32 23.81 -0.78 -4.87
N ILE A 33 22.62 -1.31 -5.16
CA ILE A 33 21.35 -0.63 -4.99
C ILE A 33 20.72 -1.13 -3.69
N LEU A 34 20.61 -0.23 -2.72
CA LEU A 34 19.87 -0.45 -1.48
C LEU A 34 18.48 0.14 -1.66
N HIS A 35 17.42 -0.65 -1.50
CA HIS A 35 16.08 -0.17 -1.78
C HIS A 35 15.03 -0.66 -0.80
N ILE A 36 14.00 0.16 -0.66
CA ILE A 36 12.73 -0.19 -0.04
C ILE A 36 11.58 0.30 -0.93
N ASN A 37 10.38 -0.20 -0.65
CA ASN A 37 9.13 0.25 -1.22
C ASN A 37 8.04 0.09 -0.15
N ASP A 38 6.92 0.80 -0.32
CA ASP A 38 5.69 0.50 0.40
C ASP A 38 5.85 0.46 1.93
N HIS A 39 6.50 1.48 2.51
CA HIS A 39 6.64 1.52 3.95
C HIS A 39 5.35 1.91 4.66
N HIS A 40 4.42 2.60 3.98
CA HIS A 40 3.05 2.86 4.45
C HIS A 40 3.00 3.28 5.93
N SER A 41 3.82 4.26 6.32
CA SER A 41 3.89 4.76 7.69
C SER A 41 4.09 3.69 8.79
N HIS A 42 4.63 2.52 8.45
CA HIS A 42 5.07 1.50 9.40
C HIS A 42 6.44 1.88 9.96
N LEU A 43 6.44 2.95 10.76
CA LEU A 43 7.67 3.52 11.33
C LEU A 43 8.19 2.71 12.53
N GLU A 44 7.29 2.02 13.23
CA GLU A 44 7.59 1.10 14.34
C GLU A 44 7.69 -0.36 13.86
N PRO A 45 8.47 -1.22 14.55
CA PRO A 45 8.52 -2.63 14.21
C PRO A 45 7.18 -3.33 14.43
N SER A 46 6.97 -4.41 13.68
CA SER A 46 5.77 -5.26 13.80
C SER A 46 6.13 -6.67 14.29
N SER A 47 5.20 -7.34 14.97
CA SER A 47 5.43 -8.74 15.40
C SER A 47 5.21 -9.71 14.24
N GLN A 48 6.26 -10.41 13.84
CA GLN A 48 6.20 -11.45 12.81
C GLN A 48 6.34 -12.85 13.43
N LYS A 49 5.62 -13.82 12.87
CA LYS A 49 5.82 -15.24 13.17
C LYS A 49 6.71 -15.85 12.09
N LEU A 50 7.85 -16.40 12.50
CA LEU A 50 8.81 -17.10 11.65
C LEU A 50 8.97 -18.54 12.13
N LYS A 51 9.44 -19.41 11.24
CA LYS A 51 9.91 -20.75 11.58
C LYS A 51 11.42 -20.70 11.82
N LEU A 52 11.84 -20.74 13.09
CA LEU A 52 13.25 -20.65 13.48
C LEU A 52 13.60 -21.85 14.36
N ALA A 53 14.72 -22.51 14.05
CA ALA A 53 15.11 -23.78 14.67
C ALA A 53 13.97 -24.83 14.66
N GLY A 54 13.22 -24.91 13.55
CA GLY A 54 12.13 -25.86 13.36
C GLY A 54 10.78 -25.48 13.97
N GLU A 55 10.71 -24.44 14.79
CA GLU A 55 9.49 -24.07 15.54
C GLU A 55 8.97 -22.66 15.23
N SER A 56 7.67 -22.46 15.46
CA SER A 56 7.03 -21.15 15.35
C SER A 56 7.52 -20.19 16.43
N THR A 57 8.32 -19.22 16.02
CA THR A 57 8.95 -18.22 16.88
C THR A 57 8.47 -16.83 16.46
N TYR A 58 8.11 -15.99 17.42
CA TYR A 58 7.69 -14.62 17.20
C TYR A 58 8.86 -13.68 17.50
N THR A 59 9.08 -12.72 16.63
CA THR A 59 10.07 -11.66 16.82
C THR A 59 9.52 -10.35 16.24
N GLU A 60 10.16 -9.25 16.54
CA GLU A 60 9.90 -7.98 15.89
C GLU A 60 10.62 -7.94 14.55
N VAL A 61 10.00 -7.35 13.53
CA VAL A 61 10.61 -7.13 12.22
C VAL A 61 10.37 -5.70 11.75
N GLY A 62 11.32 -5.19 10.95
CA GLY A 62 11.28 -3.84 10.40
C GLY A 62 11.34 -2.75 11.47
N GLY A 63 10.64 -1.65 11.21
CA GLY A 63 10.76 -0.39 11.93
C GLY A 63 11.86 0.48 11.33
N PHE A 64 11.57 1.76 11.14
CA PHE A 64 12.50 2.68 10.49
C PHE A 64 13.87 2.77 11.18
N PRO A 65 13.97 2.80 12.53
CA PRO A 65 15.27 2.77 13.21
C PRO A 65 16.13 1.54 12.88
N ALA A 66 15.51 0.36 12.72
CA ALA A 66 16.20 -0.86 12.31
C ALA A 66 16.66 -0.79 10.84
N LEU A 67 15.82 -0.22 9.98
CA LEU A 67 16.15 0.05 8.57
C LEU A 67 17.36 1.00 8.45
N ILE A 68 17.44 2.07 9.25
CA ILE A 68 18.58 3.01 9.24
C ILE A 68 19.88 2.29 9.59
N THR A 69 19.88 1.45 10.64
CA THR A 69 21.06 0.65 10.98
C THR A 69 21.48 -0.25 9.82
N ALA A 70 20.54 -0.96 9.20
CA ALA A 70 20.82 -1.82 8.04
C ALA A 70 21.38 -1.02 6.85
N LEU A 71 20.73 0.08 6.48
CA LEU A 71 21.18 0.97 5.40
C LEU A 71 22.62 1.45 5.63
N ASN A 72 22.95 1.91 6.83
CA ASN A 72 24.30 2.38 7.15
C ASN A 72 25.34 1.27 7.05
N GLN A 73 25.05 0.09 7.63
CA GLN A 73 25.95 -1.06 7.56
C GLN A 73 26.21 -1.51 6.12
N ARG A 74 25.17 -1.58 5.28
CA ARG A 74 25.30 -1.98 3.88
C ARG A 74 25.98 -0.91 3.02
N THR A 75 25.75 0.36 3.34
CA THR A 75 26.44 1.48 2.68
C THR A 75 27.94 1.43 2.96
N GLU A 76 28.34 1.22 4.22
CA GLU A 76 29.76 1.13 4.60
C GLU A 76 30.48 -0.10 4.03
N ALA A 77 29.72 -1.17 3.72
CA ALA A 77 30.26 -2.41 3.16
C ALA A 77 30.51 -2.36 1.64
N SER A 78 30.11 -1.27 0.96
CA SER A 78 30.05 -1.19 -0.50
C SER A 78 30.69 0.10 -1.02
N GLU A 79 31.30 0.07 -2.21
CA GLU A 79 31.99 1.24 -2.77
C GLU A 79 31.02 2.22 -3.46
N ASN A 80 30.28 1.75 -4.48
CA ASN A 80 29.30 2.54 -5.21
C ASN A 80 27.90 2.15 -4.73
N VAL A 81 27.25 3.03 -3.97
CA VAL A 81 25.94 2.77 -3.37
C VAL A 81 24.91 3.75 -3.91
N LEU A 82 23.73 3.21 -4.21
CA LEU A 82 22.54 3.97 -4.57
C LEU A 82 21.40 3.57 -3.64
N LYS A 83 20.81 4.53 -2.91
CA LYS A 83 19.69 4.30 -2.00
C LYS A 83 18.39 4.76 -2.63
N LEU A 84 17.43 3.87 -2.80
CA LEU A 84 16.18 4.15 -3.50
C LEU A 84 14.96 3.86 -2.63
N HIS A 85 13.90 4.64 -2.81
CA HIS A 85 12.58 4.35 -2.27
C HIS A 85 11.54 4.39 -3.39
N ALA A 86 10.88 3.27 -3.65
CA ALA A 86 10.00 3.11 -4.81
C ALA A 86 8.52 3.45 -4.51
N GLY A 87 8.24 4.60 -3.89
CA GLY A 87 6.87 5.04 -3.61
C GLY A 87 6.18 4.40 -2.41
N ASP A 88 4.99 4.93 -2.08
CA ASP A 88 4.15 4.61 -0.94
C ASP A 88 4.90 4.70 0.40
N ALA A 89 5.37 5.91 0.67
CA ALA A 89 5.92 6.27 1.97
C ALA A 89 4.79 6.44 3.00
N ILE A 90 3.74 7.17 2.62
CA ILE A 90 2.67 7.59 3.52
C ILE A 90 1.43 6.68 3.39
N SER A 91 0.41 6.94 4.21
CA SER A 91 -0.80 6.10 4.40
C SER A 91 -0.56 4.82 5.20
N GLY A 92 -1.60 4.24 5.81
CA GLY A 92 -1.55 2.87 6.35
C GLY A 92 -1.43 2.71 7.87
N THR A 93 -1.05 3.75 8.63
CA THR A 93 -1.07 3.71 10.11
C THR A 93 -1.60 4.98 10.75
N LEU A 94 -1.76 4.97 12.08
CA LEU A 94 -2.12 6.17 12.84
C LEU A 94 -1.06 7.29 12.75
N TYR A 95 0.18 6.99 12.34
CA TYR A 95 1.16 8.03 12.07
C TYR A 95 0.68 8.92 10.91
N TYR A 96 0.28 8.34 9.78
CA TYR A 96 -0.27 9.11 8.69
C TYR A 96 -1.58 9.81 9.07
N ALA A 97 -2.52 9.08 9.69
CA ALA A 97 -3.84 9.64 10.04
C ALA A 97 -3.77 10.91 10.93
N LEU A 98 -2.67 11.10 11.66
CA LEU A 98 -2.47 12.20 12.60
C LEU A 98 -1.40 13.20 12.17
N PHE A 99 -0.31 12.77 11.53
CA PHE A 99 0.80 13.63 11.12
C PHE A 99 0.83 13.92 9.62
N LYS A 100 -0.02 13.26 8.84
CA LYS A 100 -0.19 13.48 7.39
C LYS A 100 1.10 13.40 6.56
N GLY A 101 2.11 12.68 7.03
CA GLY A 101 3.41 12.52 6.38
C GLY A 101 4.59 13.21 7.11
N GLU A 102 4.36 14.07 8.11
CA GLU A 102 5.47 14.75 8.83
C GLU A 102 6.42 13.74 9.50
N ALA A 103 5.85 12.69 10.12
CA ALA A 103 6.63 11.65 10.77
C ALA A 103 7.44 10.82 9.76
N ASP A 104 6.84 10.49 8.62
CA ASP A 104 7.44 9.73 7.53
C ASP A 104 8.60 10.51 6.90
N ALA A 105 8.39 11.79 6.59
CA ALA A 105 9.41 12.69 6.07
C ALA A 105 10.59 12.82 7.04
N ALA A 106 10.32 12.95 8.34
CA ALA A 106 11.35 12.97 9.36
C ALA A 106 12.17 11.67 9.37
N MET A 107 11.53 10.51 9.22
CA MET A 107 12.22 9.22 9.15
C MET A 107 13.04 9.06 7.87
N MET A 108 12.49 9.40 6.70
CA MET A 108 13.20 9.35 5.41
C MET A 108 14.45 10.25 5.41
N ASN A 109 14.41 11.37 6.13
CA ASN A 109 15.56 12.24 6.35
C ASN A 109 16.70 11.62 7.20
N HIS A 110 16.48 10.48 7.85
CA HIS A 110 17.58 9.70 8.44
C HIS A 110 18.18 8.71 7.43
N ALA A 111 17.44 8.28 6.42
CA ALA A 111 17.91 7.33 5.41
C ALA A 111 18.81 7.99 4.35
N CYS A 112 18.55 9.26 4.05
CA CYS A 112 19.14 9.99 2.93
C CYS A 112 19.10 9.19 1.64
N PHE A 113 17.89 8.91 1.16
CA PHE A 113 17.69 8.28 -0.15
C PHE A 113 18.24 9.19 -1.25
N ASP A 114 18.85 8.59 -2.27
CA ASP A 114 19.35 9.28 -3.45
C ASP A 114 18.21 9.69 -4.38
N ALA A 115 17.18 8.85 -4.47
CA ALA A 115 15.94 9.14 -5.17
C ALA A 115 14.71 8.47 -4.52
N PHE A 116 13.57 9.14 -4.63
CA PHE A 116 12.25 8.67 -4.23
C PHE A 116 11.30 8.78 -5.41
N ALA A 117 10.71 7.66 -5.83
CA ALA A 117 9.61 7.70 -6.80
C ALA A 117 8.29 7.96 -6.07
N LEU A 118 7.37 8.67 -6.72
CA LEU A 118 6.00 8.78 -6.23
C LEU A 118 5.26 7.45 -6.46
N GLY A 119 4.47 7.04 -5.47
CA GLY A 119 3.48 5.98 -5.56
C GLY A 119 2.06 6.52 -5.46
N ASN A 120 1.10 5.60 -5.40
CA ASN A 120 -0.30 6.00 -5.48
C ASN A 120 -0.80 6.67 -4.19
N HIS A 121 -0.26 6.30 -3.03
CA HIS A 121 -0.70 6.84 -1.73
C HIS A 121 -0.12 8.22 -1.40
N GLU A 122 0.89 8.66 -2.15
CA GLU A 122 1.38 10.04 -2.07
C GLU A 122 0.27 11.07 -2.40
N PHE A 123 -0.77 10.66 -3.14
CA PHE A 123 -1.90 11.49 -3.55
C PHE A 123 -3.15 11.34 -2.66
N ASP A 124 -3.09 10.63 -1.54
CA ASP A 124 -4.27 10.32 -0.71
C ASP A 124 -4.95 11.57 -0.16
N ASP A 125 -4.18 12.60 0.17
CA ASP A 125 -4.65 13.93 0.59
C ASP A 125 -4.57 14.97 -0.55
N GLY A 126 -4.51 14.50 -1.80
CA GLY A 126 -4.40 15.31 -3.02
C GLY A 126 -3.08 16.03 -3.19
N ASP A 127 -3.00 16.86 -4.24
CA ASP A 127 -1.75 17.53 -4.64
C ASP A 127 -1.19 18.43 -3.54
N ALA A 128 -2.07 19.07 -2.76
CA ALA A 128 -1.68 19.92 -1.63
C ALA A 128 -1.10 19.09 -0.47
N GLY A 129 -1.65 17.92 -0.19
CA GLY A 129 -1.11 16.99 0.80
C GLY A 129 0.28 16.49 0.41
N LEU A 130 0.43 16.10 -0.87
CA LEU A 130 1.73 15.70 -1.41
C LEU A 130 2.76 16.83 -1.32
N ALA A 131 2.41 18.05 -1.76
CA ALA A 131 3.30 19.21 -1.67
C ALA A 131 3.78 19.44 -0.22
N GLN A 132 2.87 19.36 0.76
CA GLN A 132 3.21 19.51 2.17
C GLN A 132 4.14 18.40 2.68
N PHE A 133 3.92 17.15 2.28
CA PHE A 133 4.81 16.04 2.61
C PHE A 133 6.23 16.25 2.06
N LEU A 134 6.33 16.68 0.80
CA LEU A 134 7.62 16.95 0.17
C LEU A 134 8.30 18.19 0.77
N ASP A 135 7.55 19.20 1.21
CA ASP A 135 8.10 20.33 1.98
C ASP A 135 8.77 19.86 3.27
N TRP A 136 8.11 18.99 4.05
CA TRP A 136 8.72 18.41 5.27
C TRP A 136 9.94 17.55 4.96
N MET A 137 9.92 16.81 3.85
CA MET A 137 11.09 16.04 3.43
C MET A 137 12.27 17.00 3.15
N ASN A 138 12.01 18.12 2.48
CA ASN A 138 13.02 19.14 2.15
C ASN A 138 13.49 19.99 3.35
N GLU A 139 12.87 19.89 4.54
CA GLU A 139 13.40 20.50 5.78
C GLU A 139 14.65 19.79 6.29
N GLY A 140 14.89 18.56 5.84
CA GLY A 140 16.06 17.76 6.19
C GLY A 140 17.36 18.24 5.55
N LYS A 141 18.45 17.52 5.85
CA LYS A 141 19.77 17.75 5.23
C LYS A 141 20.03 16.86 4.02
N CYS A 142 19.20 15.84 3.81
CA CYS A 142 19.34 14.94 2.69
C CYS A 142 18.76 15.62 1.45
N GLU A 143 19.46 15.50 0.31
CA GLU A 143 18.99 16.01 -0.98
C GLU A 143 18.32 14.88 -1.76
N THR A 144 17.27 14.29 -1.17
CA THR A 144 16.51 13.21 -1.83
C THR A 144 15.77 13.75 -3.05
N GLU A 145 16.12 13.26 -4.23
CA GLU A 145 15.49 13.71 -5.47
C GLU A 145 14.20 12.94 -5.72
N VAL A 146 13.08 13.68 -5.79
CA VAL A 146 11.78 13.09 -6.10
C VAL A 146 11.62 12.97 -7.61
N ILE A 147 11.21 11.79 -8.08
CA ILE A 147 11.05 11.51 -9.51
C ILE A 147 9.70 10.88 -9.86
N ALA A 148 9.06 11.41 -10.91
CA ALA A 148 7.81 10.89 -11.47
C ALA A 148 7.64 11.39 -12.91
N ALA A 149 7.94 10.55 -13.89
CA ALA A 149 7.99 10.92 -15.30
C ALA A 149 6.61 11.01 -15.95
N ASN A 150 5.69 10.14 -15.52
CA ASN A 150 4.34 10.07 -16.07
C ASN A 150 3.32 10.87 -15.26
N VAL A 151 3.73 11.62 -14.23
CA VAL A 151 2.86 12.51 -13.46
C VAL A 151 3.04 13.94 -13.96
N ILE A 152 1.97 14.54 -14.49
CA ILE A 152 1.98 15.85 -15.15
C ILE A 152 1.02 16.80 -14.44
N PRO A 153 1.46 17.48 -13.37
CA PRO A 153 0.66 18.51 -12.72
C PRO A 153 0.54 19.74 -13.63
N LYS A 154 -0.65 20.35 -13.67
CA LYS A 154 -0.89 21.56 -14.47
C LYS A 154 -0.14 22.76 -13.90
N GLN A 155 0.86 23.23 -14.65
CA GLN A 155 1.66 24.40 -14.28
C GLN A 155 0.79 25.65 -14.03
N GLY A 156 1.08 26.35 -12.94
CA GLY A 156 0.37 27.56 -12.51
C GLY A 156 -0.99 27.31 -11.88
N VAL A 157 -1.38 26.04 -11.67
CA VAL A 157 -2.66 25.66 -11.04
C VAL A 157 -2.46 24.65 -9.92
N SER A 158 -1.81 23.51 -10.22
CA SER A 158 -1.55 22.47 -9.21
C SER A 158 -0.58 23.00 -8.14
N PRO A 159 -0.82 22.71 -6.85
CA PRO A 159 0.16 22.95 -5.78
C PRO A 159 1.56 22.39 -6.07
N LEU A 160 1.64 21.32 -6.85
CA LEU A 160 2.89 20.64 -7.21
C LEU A 160 3.69 21.35 -8.33
N ALA A 161 3.11 22.36 -8.99
CA ALA A 161 3.71 23.02 -10.15
C ALA A 161 3.33 24.50 -10.28
N LEU A 162 3.33 25.27 -9.20
CA LEU A 162 2.91 26.68 -9.22
C LEU A 162 3.79 27.56 -10.13
N ASN A 163 5.11 27.34 -10.15
CA ASN A 163 6.08 28.12 -10.91
C ASN A 163 6.64 27.35 -12.11
N SER A 164 6.94 26.06 -11.92
CA SER A 164 7.51 25.17 -12.93
C SER A 164 6.86 23.79 -12.86
N ALA A 165 6.82 23.08 -13.98
CA ALA A 165 6.40 21.67 -14.02
C ALA A 165 7.28 20.75 -13.15
N ASN A 166 8.47 21.23 -12.75
CA ASN A 166 9.43 20.49 -11.93
C ASN A 166 9.67 21.13 -10.55
N ASP A 167 8.69 21.85 -9.98
CA ASP A 167 8.86 22.50 -8.67
C ASP A 167 9.15 21.47 -7.56
N TYR A 168 8.40 20.37 -7.53
CA TYR A 168 8.49 19.35 -6.49
C TYR A 168 9.21 18.06 -6.92
N PHE A 169 9.13 17.68 -8.20
CA PHE A 169 9.73 16.45 -8.72
C PHE A 169 10.14 16.60 -10.18
N LYS A 170 11.01 15.70 -10.65
CA LYS A 170 11.51 15.66 -12.04
C LYS A 170 11.08 14.35 -12.70
N PRO A 171 11.13 14.22 -14.04
CA PRO A 171 10.88 12.91 -14.65
C PRO A 171 11.96 11.88 -14.34
N TYR A 172 13.22 12.33 -14.23
CA TYR A 172 14.37 11.48 -13.96
C TYR A 172 15.46 12.26 -13.22
N THR A 173 16.40 11.53 -12.64
CA THR A 173 17.69 12.07 -12.16
C THR A 173 18.88 11.29 -12.73
N VAL A 174 20.09 11.86 -12.60
CA VAL A 174 21.35 11.23 -13.02
C VAL A 174 22.33 11.26 -11.86
N LYS A 175 22.79 10.09 -11.43
CA LYS A 175 23.83 9.94 -10.40
C LYS A 175 25.17 9.60 -11.04
N GLN A 176 26.25 10.10 -10.46
CA GLN A 176 27.59 9.98 -11.01
C GLN A 176 28.49 9.15 -10.08
N TYR A 177 29.14 8.13 -10.65
CA TYR A 177 30.09 7.23 -9.97
C TYR A 177 31.40 7.21 -10.76
N GLY A 178 32.34 8.08 -10.38
CA GLY A 178 33.54 8.32 -11.16
C GLY A 178 33.20 8.88 -12.55
N GLU A 179 33.58 8.16 -13.60
CA GLU A 179 33.26 8.50 -15.00
C GLU A 179 31.89 7.97 -15.45
N GLN A 180 31.29 7.08 -14.66
CA GLN A 180 30.01 6.45 -14.99
C GLN A 180 28.84 7.32 -14.56
N LYS A 181 27.80 7.35 -15.41
CA LYS A 181 26.52 8.00 -15.12
C LYS A 181 25.41 6.96 -15.11
N VAL A 182 24.52 7.07 -14.14
CA VAL A 182 23.35 6.21 -13.97
C VAL A 182 22.12 7.10 -14.06
N GLY A 183 21.30 6.89 -15.08
CA GLY A 183 20.01 7.55 -15.24
C GLY A 183 18.93 6.79 -14.47
N ILE A 184 18.07 7.52 -13.75
CA ILE A 184 17.01 6.93 -12.93
C ILE A 184 15.69 7.61 -13.30
N VAL A 185 14.76 6.89 -13.92
CA VAL A 185 13.45 7.39 -14.35
C VAL A 185 12.38 6.94 -13.36
N GLY A 186 11.52 7.86 -12.91
CA GLY A 186 10.42 7.56 -11.99
C GLY A 186 9.14 7.21 -12.73
N ILE A 187 8.40 6.17 -12.33
CA ILE A 187 7.09 5.83 -12.92
C ILE A 187 6.10 5.50 -11.81
N ASP A 188 4.90 6.07 -11.88
CA ASP A 188 3.76 5.80 -10.99
C ASP A 188 2.66 5.02 -11.75
N ILE A 189 1.81 4.28 -11.05
CA ILE A 189 0.69 3.50 -11.60
C ILE A 189 -0.51 4.39 -11.92
N ALA A 190 -0.62 4.82 -13.18
CA ALA A 190 -1.57 5.84 -13.60
C ALA A 190 -3.02 5.50 -13.25
N ASN A 191 -3.48 4.31 -13.68
CA ASN A 191 -4.88 3.94 -13.53
C ASN A 191 -5.26 3.76 -12.06
N LYS A 192 -4.40 3.16 -11.21
CA LYS A 192 -4.72 2.95 -9.79
C LYS A 192 -4.73 4.28 -9.03
N THR A 193 -3.73 5.14 -9.25
CA THR A 193 -3.61 6.45 -8.57
C THR A 193 -4.81 7.35 -8.84
N MET A 194 -5.25 7.47 -10.10
CA MET A 194 -6.43 8.28 -10.46
C MET A 194 -7.74 7.79 -9.83
N ASN A 195 -7.83 6.50 -9.55
CA ASN A 195 -9.08 5.82 -9.25
C ASN A 195 -9.26 5.46 -7.77
N SER A 196 -8.16 5.25 -7.08
CA SER A 196 -8.12 4.71 -5.73
C SER A 196 -7.36 5.60 -4.75
N SER A 197 -6.87 6.75 -5.23
CA SER A 197 -6.37 7.86 -4.42
C SER A 197 -7.10 9.17 -4.76
N ASN A 198 -6.51 10.32 -4.44
CA ASN A 198 -7.13 11.63 -4.58
C ASN A 198 -6.30 12.71 -5.31
N PRO A 199 -5.57 12.40 -6.41
CA PRO A 199 -4.91 13.47 -7.17
C PRO A 199 -5.92 14.51 -7.65
N ASP A 200 -5.49 15.76 -7.73
CA ASP A 200 -6.36 16.84 -8.22
C ASP A 200 -6.73 16.59 -9.69
N GLU A 201 -7.92 17.05 -10.12
CA GLU A 201 -8.34 16.96 -11.55
C GLU A 201 -7.34 17.63 -12.52
N THR A 202 -6.45 18.48 -11.98
CA THR A 202 -5.43 19.20 -12.74
C THR A 202 -4.12 18.43 -12.90
N THR A 203 -4.01 17.22 -12.34
CA THR A 203 -2.83 16.37 -12.43
C THR A 203 -3.13 15.15 -13.28
N GLN A 204 -2.40 15.02 -14.38
CA GLN A 204 -2.59 13.97 -15.36
C GLN A 204 -1.56 12.86 -15.14
N PHE A 205 -1.97 11.63 -15.41
CA PHE A 205 -1.10 10.47 -15.41
C PHE A 205 -1.02 9.91 -16.82
N LEU A 206 0.19 9.83 -17.37
CA LEU A 206 0.48 9.32 -18.70
C LEU A 206 0.72 7.81 -18.67
N ASP A 207 0.64 7.17 -19.84
CA ASP A 207 0.96 5.75 -20.02
C ASP A 207 2.40 5.45 -19.58
N GLU A 208 2.53 4.39 -18.79
CA GLU A 208 3.76 4.00 -18.11
C GLU A 208 4.83 3.54 -19.10
N VAL A 209 4.45 2.75 -20.12
CA VAL A 209 5.39 2.17 -21.10
C VAL A 209 5.89 3.24 -22.07
N GLU A 210 4.97 4.01 -22.65
CA GLU A 210 5.30 5.10 -23.58
C GLU A 210 6.17 6.17 -22.89
N THR A 211 5.85 6.50 -21.64
CA THR A 211 6.59 7.50 -20.88
C THR A 211 7.97 7.01 -20.45
N ALA A 212 8.08 5.76 -19.97
CA ALA A 212 9.37 5.17 -19.63
C ALA A 212 10.30 5.18 -20.85
N GLN A 213 9.85 4.64 -22.00
CA GLN A 213 10.68 4.60 -23.21
C GLN A 213 11.14 6.00 -23.65
N LYS A 214 10.23 6.99 -23.63
CA LYS A 214 10.57 8.38 -24.00
C LYS A 214 11.76 8.92 -23.18
N TYR A 215 11.77 8.72 -21.86
CA TYR A 215 12.83 9.25 -21.01
C TYR A 215 14.10 8.40 -21.01
N ILE A 216 13.99 7.09 -21.28
CA ILE A 216 15.13 6.24 -21.59
C ILE A 216 15.83 6.78 -22.86
N ASP A 217 15.08 6.98 -23.95
CA ASP A 217 15.61 7.52 -25.21
C ASP A 217 16.30 8.88 -25.00
N GLU A 218 15.72 9.74 -24.16
CA GLU A 218 16.30 11.05 -23.83
C GLU A 218 17.62 10.94 -23.06
N LEU A 219 17.74 9.98 -22.14
CA LEU A 219 18.98 9.70 -21.39
C LEU A 219 20.06 9.10 -22.29
N VAL A 220 19.70 8.13 -23.14
CA VAL A 220 20.60 7.52 -24.12
C VAL A 220 21.12 8.57 -25.09
N ALA A 221 20.26 9.47 -25.59
CA ALA A 221 20.67 10.59 -26.44
C ALA A 221 21.66 11.56 -25.75
N LYS A 222 21.69 11.60 -24.42
CA LYS A 222 22.65 12.36 -23.60
C LYS A 222 23.93 11.57 -23.28
N GLY A 223 24.09 10.37 -23.83
CA GLY A 223 25.23 9.49 -23.60
C GLY A 223 25.21 8.79 -22.24
N ILE A 224 24.03 8.61 -21.65
CA ILE A 224 23.83 7.86 -20.41
C ILE A 224 23.23 6.52 -20.80
N SER A 225 24.00 5.45 -20.59
CA SER A 225 23.66 4.10 -21.03
C SER A 225 23.47 3.11 -19.89
N ASN A 226 23.54 3.55 -18.63
CA ASN A 226 23.17 2.73 -17.48
C ASN A 226 21.83 3.26 -16.96
N ILE A 227 20.75 2.51 -17.14
CA ILE A 227 19.38 2.98 -16.99
C ILE A 227 18.63 2.16 -15.95
N ILE A 228 18.18 2.85 -14.91
CA ILE A 228 17.33 2.31 -13.84
C ILE A 228 15.94 2.92 -13.98
N LEU A 229 14.91 2.08 -13.91
CA LEU A 229 13.55 2.52 -13.61
C LEU A 229 13.29 2.34 -12.12
N LEU A 230 12.86 3.42 -11.46
CA LEU A 230 12.32 3.39 -10.11
C LEU A 230 10.81 3.55 -10.21
N THR A 231 10.10 2.47 -9.96
CA THR A 231 8.70 2.32 -10.37
C THR A 231 7.81 2.01 -9.18
N HIS A 232 6.59 2.53 -9.20
CA HIS A 232 5.51 2.13 -8.31
C HIS A 232 4.39 1.54 -9.15
N TYR A 233 4.68 0.45 -9.88
CA TYR A 233 3.84 -0.02 -10.97
C TYR A 233 3.29 -1.44 -10.81
N GLN A 234 3.64 -2.14 -9.74
CA GLN A 234 3.39 -3.57 -9.47
C GLN A 234 4.38 -4.51 -10.13
N TYR A 235 4.80 -5.53 -9.39
CA TYR A 235 5.76 -6.54 -9.84
C TYR A 235 5.36 -7.19 -11.16
N SER A 236 4.09 -7.60 -11.33
CA SER A 236 3.64 -8.20 -12.60
C SER A 236 3.72 -7.26 -13.79
N ASN A 237 3.54 -5.96 -13.57
CA ASN A 237 3.60 -4.96 -14.62
C ASN A 237 5.06 -4.58 -14.88
N ASP A 238 5.91 -4.53 -13.86
CA ASP A 238 7.36 -4.34 -13.99
C ASP A 238 8.00 -5.44 -14.87
N LEU A 239 7.57 -6.70 -14.72
CA LEU A 239 8.04 -7.79 -15.60
C LEU A 239 7.64 -7.54 -17.07
N GLN A 240 6.41 -7.10 -17.33
CA GLN A 240 5.94 -6.78 -18.68
C GLN A 240 6.60 -5.51 -19.24
N LEU A 241 6.85 -4.53 -18.38
CA LEU A 241 7.55 -3.29 -18.71
C LEU A 241 8.99 -3.59 -19.15
N ALA A 242 9.69 -4.47 -18.42
CA ALA A 242 11.03 -4.92 -18.80
C ALA A 242 11.06 -5.47 -20.24
N GLU A 243 10.12 -6.35 -20.60
CA GLU A 243 10.04 -6.95 -21.94
C GLU A 243 9.65 -5.96 -23.04
N ALA A 244 8.93 -4.89 -22.69
CA ALA A 244 8.39 -3.92 -23.65
C ALA A 244 9.39 -2.83 -24.08
N LEU A 245 10.41 -2.57 -23.25
CA LEU A 245 11.34 -1.45 -23.40
C LEU A 245 12.68 -1.85 -24.04
N THR A 246 13.37 -0.88 -24.63
CA THR A 246 14.78 -0.98 -25.02
C THR A 246 15.67 -0.30 -23.99
N ASP A 247 16.96 -0.61 -23.97
CA ASP A 247 18.00 0.07 -23.18
C ASP A 247 17.79 0.15 -21.65
N VAL A 248 16.76 -0.51 -21.09
CA VAL A 248 16.56 -0.63 -19.63
C VAL A 248 17.44 -1.73 -19.06
N ASP A 249 18.09 -1.46 -17.92
CA ASP A 249 18.99 -2.40 -17.24
C ASP A 249 18.41 -2.95 -15.93
N VAL A 250 17.76 -2.09 -15.15
CA VAL A 250 17.26 -2.41 -13.81
C VAL A 250 15.90 -1.78 -13.59
N ILE A 251 14.99 -2.53 -12.96
CA ILE A 251 13.72 -2.04 -12.44
C ILE A 251 13.66 -2.31 -10.94
N ILE A 252 13.54 -1.24 -10.15
CA ILE A 252 13.26 -1.30 -8.72
C ILE A 252 11.81 -0.86 -8.53
N GLY A 253 10.97 -1.79 -8.06
CA GLY A 253 9.51 -1.65 -8.04
C GLY A 253 8.89 -1.50 -6.66
N GLY A 254 7.61 -1.15 -6.65
CA GLY A 254 6.70 -1.12 -5.49
C GLY A 254 5.24 -1.45 -5.87
N ASP A 255 4.28 -1.00 -5.07
CA ASP A 255 2.81 -1.14 -5.17
C ASP A 255 2.27 -2.51 -4.74
N SER A 256 2.82 -3.59 -5.30
CA SER A 256 2.24 -4.94 -5.15
C SER A 256 2.63 -5.66 -3.86
N HIS A 257 3.48 -5.05 -3.03
CA HIS A 257 4.00 -5.62 -1.78
C HIS A 257 4.60 -7.01 -2.00
N THR A 258 5.41 -7.17 -3.04
CA THR A 258 5.87 -8.49 -3.45
C THR A 258 7.10 -8.93 -2.66
N LEU A 259 6.98 -10.04 -1.92
CA LEU A 259 8.12 -10.68 -1.28
C LEU A 259 8.91 -11.51 -2.30
N LEU A 260 10.11 -11.05 -2.64
CA LEU A 260 11.05 -11.76 -3.53
C LEU A 260 12.20 -12.37 -2.73
N GLY A 261 12.72 -13.52 -3.14
CA GLY A 261 13.84 -14.22 -2.49
C GLY A 261 13.42 -15.51 -1.78
N ASP A 262 14.37 -16.22 -1.15
CA ASP A 262 14.09 -17.51 -0.49
C ASP A 262 13.74 -17.36 1.00
N PHE A 263 12.46 -17.26 1.34
CA PHE A 263 11.98 -17.19 2.72
C PHE A 263 11.16 -18.43 3.15
N GLU A 264 11.10 -19.48 2.34
CA GLU A 264 10.27 -20.66 2.63
C GLU A 264 10.76 -21.37 3.90
N ALA A 265 12.08 -21.44 4.09
CA ALA A 265 12.70 -22.04 5.26
C ALA A 265 12.26 -21.37 6.58
N VAL A 266 11.95 -20.07 6.53
CA VAL A 266 11.48 -19.28 7.69
C VAL A 266 9.95 -19.15 7.72
N GLY A 267 9.24 -19.86 6.84
CA GLY A 267 7.78 -19.97 6.86
C GLY A 267 7.04 -18.79 6.22
N LEU A 268 7.72 -17.99 5.40
CA LEU A 268 7.09 -16.96 4.58
C LEU A 268 6.99 -17.45 3.13
N LYS A 269 5.94 -17.01 2.43
CA LYS A 269 5.73 -17.36 1.04
C LYS A 269 6.23 -16.23 0.15
N SER A 270 7.25 -16.50 -0.64
CA SER A 270 7.73 -15.59 -1.68
C SER A 270 6.97 -15.79 -2.99
N GLU A 271 6.95 -14.76 -3.82
CA GLU A 271 6.28 -14.75 -5.12
C GLU A 271 7.25 -14.92 -6.30
N GLY A 272 8.54 -14.64 -6.10
CA GLY A 272 9.56 -14.74 -7.14
C GLY A 272 10.99 -14.74 -6.60
N ALA A 273 11.95 -14.85 -7.51
CA ALA A 273 13.37 -14.77 -7.21
C ALA A 273 13.81 -13.31 -6.96
N TYR A 274 14.88 -13.13 -6.17
CA TYR A 274 15.51 -11.84 -5.96
C TYR A 274 16.96 -11.85 -6.48
N PRO A 275 17.33 -10.97 -7.43
CA PRO A 275 16.41 -10.30 -8.35
C PRO A 275 15.69 -11.32 -9.24
N THR A 276 14.58 -10.91 -9.86
CA THR A 276 14.01 -11.62 -10.99
C THR A 276 14.76 -11.18 -12.25
N LEU A 277 15.30 -12.14 -13.01
CA LEU A 277 16.02 -11.86 -14.25
C LEU A 277 15.05 -11.89 -15.43
N MET A 278 15.01 -10.80 -16.17
CA MET A 278 14.19 -10.60 -17.36
C MET A 278 15.06 -10.31 -18.58
N THR A 279 14.44 -10.19 -19.75
CA THR A 279 15.11 -9.78 -20.98
C THR A 279 14.30 -8.67 -21.62
N ASN A 280 14.98 -7.57 -21.98
CA ASN A 280 14.34 -6.44 -22.64
C ASN A 280 14.11 -6.71 -24.13
N LYS A 281 13.53 -5.74 -24.83
CA LYS A 281 13.19 -5.84 -26.26
C LYS A 281 14.41 -5.98 -27.18
N ASP A 282 15.60 -5.58 -26.71
CA ASP A 282 16.87 -5.72 -27.44
C ASP A 282 17.52 -7.11 -27.25
N GLY A 283 16.99 -7.92 -26.33
CA GLY A 283 17.58 -9.19 -25.95
C GLY A 283 18.61 -9.09 -24.82
N ASP A 284 18.72 -7.92 -24.16
CA ASP A 284 19.64 -7.69 -23.05
C ASP A 284 19.02 -8.04 -21.70
N GLN A 285 19.86 -8.41 -20.73
CA GLN A 285 19.41 -8.83 -19.40
C GLN A 285 18.92 -7.63 -18.58
N VAL A 286 17.77 -7.78 -17.91
CA VAL A 286 17.20 -6.80 -16.98
C VAL A 286 17.06 -7.41 -15.59
N CYS A 287 17.42 -6.65 -14.55
CA CYS A 287 17.15 -7.03 -13.16
C CYS A 287 15.86 -6.40 -12.67
N VAL A 288 14.91 -7.17 -12.17
CA VAL A 288 13.70 -6.65 -11.52
C VAL A 288 13.71 -7.02 -10.04
N ALA A 289 13.51 -6.04 -9.16
CA ALA A 289 13.50 -6.26 -7.71
C ALA A 289 12.43 -5.42 -6.99
N GLN A 290 11.89 -5.98 -5.91
CA GLN A 290 11.07 -5.31 -4.89
C GLN A 290 11.53 -5.79 -3.50
N ALA A 291 11.22 -5.03 -2.46
CA ALA A 291 11.60 -5.26 -1.07
C ALA A 291 10.36 -5.37 -0.16
N TRP A 292 9.41 -6.20 -0.58
CA TRP A 292 8.18 -6.50 0.18
C TRP A 292 7.42 -5.25 0.63
N GLN A 293 7.29 -4.98 1.93
CA GLN A 293 6.49 -3.89 2.49
C GLN A 293 6.93 -3.50 3.92
N TYR A 294 6.42 -2.37 4.40
CA TYR A 294 6.34 -1.98 5.81
C TYR A 294 7.68 -1.91 6.54
N THR A 295 8.75 -1.50 5.85
CA THR A 295 10.15 -1.49 6.33
C THR A 295 10.71 -2.86 6.75
N GLN A 296 10.01 -3.96 6.45
CA GLN A 296 10.41 -5.28 6.92
C GLN A 296 11.65 -5.81 6.19
N ILE A 297 11.78 -5.51 4.90
CA ILE A 297 12.93 -5.88 4.07
C ILE A 297 13.76 -4.65 3.71
N LEU A 298 15.08 -4.76 3.78
CA LEU A 298 16.00 -3.93 3.00
C LEU A 298 16.47 -4.74 1.79
N GLY A 299 16.11 -4.31 0.58
CA GLY A 299 16.65 -4.91 -0.64
C GLY A 299 18.09 -4.49 -0.86
N GLU A 300 19.00 -5.44 -1.09
CA GLU A 300 20.37 -5.17 -1.54
C GLU A 300 20.62 -5.88 -2.88
N LEU A 301 20.69 -5.11 -3.96
CA LEU A 301 20.94 -5.60 -5.31
C LEU A 301 22.34 -5.20 -5.75
N SER A 302 23.13 -6.15 -6.22
CA SER A 302 24.45 -5.94 -6.82
C SER A 302 24.37 -6.11 -8.33
N VAL A 303 24.70 -5.05 -9.06
CA VAL A 303 24.65 -4.98 -10.52
C VAL A 303 26.05 -4.70 -11.05
N SER A 304 26.55 -5.56 -11.93
CA SER A 304 27.81 -5.37 -12.63
C SER A 304 27.53 -4.95 -14.06
N PHE A 305 27.98 -3.77 -14.47
CA PHE A 305 27.88 -3.28 -15.84
C PHE A 305 29.15 -3.65 -16.64
N ASP A 306 28.99 -4.02 -17.91
CA ASP A 306 30.08 -4.49 -18.77
C ASP A 306 30.94 -3.36 -19.38
N GLY A 307 30.56 -2.10 -19.17
CA GLY A 307 31.22 -0.94 -19.77
C GLY A 307 30.65 -0.51 -21.13
N ASN A 308 29.70 -1.25 -21.70
CA ASN A 308 28.95 -0.86 -22.91
C ASN A 308 27.53 -0.40 -22.59
N GLY A 309 27.22 -0.17 -21.32
CA GLY A 309 25.85 0.13 -20.87
C GLY A 309 24.94 -1.09 -20.86
N LYS A 310 25.49 -2.27 -20.52
CA LYS A 310 24.71 -3.50 -20.37
C LYS A 310 25.02 -4.18 -19.05
N VAL A 311 24.02 -4.86 -18.49
CA VAL A 311 24.19 -5.70 -17.30
C VAL A 311 24.98 -6.97 -17.64
N ALA A 312 26.18 -7.10 -17.07
CA ALA A 312 27.00 -8.30 -17.14
C ALA A 312 26.56 -9.37 -16.13
N ALA A 313 26.18 -8.94 -14.93
CA ALA A 313 25.71 -9.83 -13.87
C ALA A 313 24.77 -9.11 -12.91
N CYS A 314 23.85 -9.88 -12.33
CA CYS A 314 22.91 -9.38 -11.36
C CYS A 314 22.64 -10.42 -10.28
N ASN A 315 22.83 -10.03 -9.03
CA ASN A 315 22.60 -10.87 -7.85
C ASN A 315 22.30 -9.98 -6.65
N GLY A 316 21.85 -10.55 -5.53
CA GLY A 316 21.60 -9.74 -4.34
C GLY A 316 20.94 -10.53 -3.22
N THR A 317 20.68 -9.85 -2.11
CA THR A 317 20.02 -10.42 -0.94
C THR A 317 18.93 -9.46 -0.44
N PRO A 318 17.67 -9.92 -0.34
CA PRO A 318 16.63 -9.19 0.38
C PRO A 318 16.76 -9.49 1.88
N HIS A 319 17.05 -8.48 2.69
CA HIS A 319 17.31 -8.64 4.13
C HIS A 319 16.05 -8.42 4.96
N LEU A 320 15.45 -9.49 5.49
CA LEU A 320 14.43 -9.36 6.54
C LEU A 320 15.07 -8.88 7.82
N LEU A 321 14.69 -7.69 8.24
CA LEU A 321 15.22 -7.00 9.40
C LEU A 321 14.59 -7.60 10.66
N VAL A 322 15.35 -8.38 11.41
CA VAL A 322 14.87 -9.11 12.59
C VAL A 322 15.36 -8.44 13.88
N GLY A 323 14.48 -8.34 14.87
CA GLY A 323 14.77 -7.77 16.17
C GLY A 323 15.65 -8.66 17.06
N GLN A 324 15.81 -8.21 18.31
CA GLN A 324 16.68 -8.86 19.29
C GLN A 324 15.93 -9.84 20.20
N GLU A 325 14.61 -9.71 20.31
CA GLU A 325 13.79 -10.55 21.17
C GLU A 325 13.04 -11.63 20.40
N PHE A 326 13.06 -12.84 20.94
CA PHE A 326 12.36 -14.00 20.38
C PHE A 326 11.41 -14.57 21.42
N LYS A 327 10.20 -14.94 20.99
CA LYS A 327 9.13 -15.43 21.85
C LYS A 327 8.50 -16.69 21.26
N ARG A 328 8.19 -17.70 22.08
CA ARG A 328 7.39 -18.88 21.68
C ARG A 328 6.14 -18.99 22.56
N LYS A 329 5.10 -19.66 22.06
CA LYS A 329 3.88 -19.90 22.85
C LYS A 329 4.14 -21.06 23.82
N ASP A 330 3.75 -20.89 25.08
CA ASP A 330 3.68 -21.99 26.05
C ASP A 330 2.47 -22.89 25.80
N GLU A 331 2.30 -23.92 26.63
CA GLU A 331 1.20 -24.89 26.57
C GLU A 331 -0.20 -24.24 26.68
N ASN A 332 -0.29 -23.04 27.26
CA ASN A 332 -1.52 -22.27 27.40
C ASN A 332 -1.72 -21.27 26.24
N GLY A 333 -0.82 -21.28 25.25
CA GLY A 333 -0.86 -20.38 24.09
C GLY A 333 -0.34 -18.98 24.35
N LYS A 334 0.26 -18.70 25.52
CA LYS A 334 0.82 -17.38 25.86
C LYS A 334 2.25 -17.26 25.37
N LYS A 335 2.59 -16.14 24.73
CA LYS A 335 3.96 -15.85 24.25
C LYS A 335 4.90 -15.62 25.44
N GLN A 336 5.99 -16.38 25.51
CA GLN A 336 7.07 -16.28 26.49
C GLN A 336 8.38 -15.95 25.79
N ARG A 337 9.20 -15.10 26.40
CA ARG A 337 10.55 -14.77 25.91
C ARG A 337 11.45 -16.01 25.99
N LEU A 338 12.23 -16.23 24.93
CA LEU A 338 13.25 -17.27 24.91
C LEU A 338 14.51 -16.83 25.63
N GLU A 339 15.13 -17.77 26.34
CA GLU A 339 16.38 -17.58 27.08
C GLU A 339 17.25 -18.85 26.97
N GLY A 340 18.51 -18.78 27.42
CA GLY A 340 19.40 -19.95 27.50
C GLY A 340 19.62 -20.67 26.16
N GLU A 341 19.55 -22.00 26.20
CA GLU A 341 19.84 -22.87 25.05
C GLU A 341 18.86 -22.67 23.89
N GLU A 342 17.57 -22.48 24.18
CA GLU A 342 16.55 -22.26 23.15
C GLU A 342 16.80 -20.95 22.38
N LEU A 343 17.16 -19.89 23.09
CA LEU A 343 17.55 -18.63 22.45
C LEU A 343 18.81 -18.80 21.61
N ALA A 344 19.82 -19.52 22.10
CA ALA A 344 21.05 -19.78 21.36
C ALA A 344 20.80 -20.54 20.05
N GLN A 345 19.90 -21.53 20.06
CA GLN A 345 19.50 -22.26 18.85
C GLN A 345 18.77 -21.35 17.84
N VAL A 346 17.89 -20.46 18.32
CA VAL A 346 17.20 -19.50 17.45
C VAL A 346 18.18 -18.50 16.84
N LEU A 347 19.11 -17.95 17.62
CA LEU A 347 20.14 -17.04 17.11
C LEU A 347 21.03 -17.72 16.05
N ALA A 348 21.44 -18.96 16.29
CA ALA A 348 22.19 -19.74 15.30
C ALA A 348 21.38 -19.99 14.01
N ALA A 349 20.06 -20.22 14.14
CA ALA A 349 19.19 -20.37 12.98
C ALA A 349 18.99 -19.06 12.20
N VAL A 350 19.04 -17.90 12.89
CA VAL A 350 19.03 -16.58 12.24
C VAL A 350 20.35 -16.34 11.49
N GLU A 351 21.49 -16.56 12.14
CA GLU A 351 22.82 -16.39 11.53
C GLU A 351 23.05 -17.31 10.32
N ALA A 352 22.48 -18.52 10.35
CA ALA A 352 22.57 -19.47 9.24
C ALA A 352 21.75 -19.07 8.00
N GLN A 353 20.87 -18.06 8.09
CA GLN A 353 20.02 -17.61 7.00
C GLN A 353 20.51 -16.25 6.45
N PRO A 354 21.12 -16.22 5.25
CA PRO A 354 21.71 -14.99 4.69
C PRO A 354 20.73 -13.82 4.53
N ASN A 355 19.45 -14.13 4.35
CA ASN A 355 18.38 -13.16 4.17
C ASN A 355 17.71 -12.72 5.48
N LEU A 356 18.20 -13.19 6.65
CA LEU A 356 17.80 -12.65 7.95
C LEU A 356 18.91 -11.76 8.50
N LEU A 357 18.61 -10.47 8.63
CA LEU A 357 19.54 -9.50 9.18
C LEU A 357 19.08 -9.10 10.57
N GLN A 358 19.76 -9.60 11.60
CA GLN A 358 19.50 -9.18 12.97
C GLN A 358 20.06 -7.78 13.20
N VAL A 359 19.18 -6.83 13.56
CA VAL A 359 19.53 -5.41 13.65
C VAL A 359 19.26 -4.83 15.02
N THR A 360 20.15 -3.95 15.47
CA THR A 360 19.92 -3.09 16.64
C THR A 360 19.38 -1.74 16.12
N PRO A 361 18.21 -1.28 16.60
CA PRO A 361 17.64 0.01 16.18
C PRO A 361 18.61 1.19 16.33
N ASP A 362 18.69 2.06 15.31
CA ASP A 362 19.49 3.27 15.35
C ASP A 362 18.99 4.22 16.46
N PRO A 363 19.82 4.57 17.47
CA PRO A 363 19.37 5.36 18.62
C PRO A 363 18.89 6.77 18.27
N ALA A 364 19.49 7.41 17.24
CA ALA A 364 19.12 8.77 16.85
C ALA A 364 17.73 8.79 16.18
N THR A 365 17.52 7.87 15.25
CA THR A 365 16.24 7.67 14.56
C THR A 365 15.16 7.23 15.56
N GLN A 366 15.47 6.30 16.46
CA GLN A 366 14.55 5.88 17.52
C GLN A 366 14.13 7.06 18.41
N LYS A 367 15.05 7.97 18.72
CA LYS A 367 14.74 9.18 19.50
C LYS A 367 13.78 10.09 18.72
N THR A 368 14.02 10.32 17.43
CA THR A 368 13.12 11.11 16.57
C THR A 368 11.73 10.48 16.52
N LEU A 369 11.65 9.17 16.24
CA LEU A 369 10.39 8.43 16.20
C LEU A 369 9.65 8.50 17.54
N SER A 370 10.36 8.34 18.65
CA SER A 370 9.76 8.40 20.00
C SER A 370 9.09 9.75 20.29
N ALA A 371 9.58 10.86 19.71
CA ALA A 371 8.94 12.16 19.85
C ALA A 371 7.57 12.20 19.14
N PHE A 372 7.46 11.56 17.97
CA PHE A 372 6.18 11.37 17.29
C PHE A 372 5.27 10.40 18.03
N THR A 373 5.78 9.26 18.53
CA THR A 373 5.00 8.31 19.33
C THR A 373 4.38 8.99 20.57
N GLN A 374 5.15 9.83 21.27
CA GLN A 374 4.64 10.60 22.42
C GLN A 374 3.55 11.61 22.02
N LYS A 375 3.73 12.32 20.89
CA LYS A 375 2.69 13.21 20.35
C LYS A 375 1.44 12.41 19.95
N LEU A 376 1.60 11.25 19.33
CA LEU A 376 0.54 10.36 18.88
C LEU A 376 -0.36 9.95 20.06
N ASP A 377 0.24 9.60 21.19
CA ASP A 377 -0.52 9.24 22.40
C ASP A 377 -1.36 10.41 22.95
N VAL A 378 -0.90 11.65 22.79
CA VAL A 378 -1.69 12.85 23.14
C VAL A 378 -2.77 13.12 22.09
N MET A 379 -2.45 12.97 20.80
CA MET A 379 -3.35 13.23 19.68
C MET A 379 -4.50 12.23 19.61
N LYS A 380 -4.34 11.02 20.16
CA LYS A 380 -5.44 10.06 20.33
C LYS A 380 -6.65 10.65 21.08
N ASP A 381 -6.43 11.59 22.00
CA ASP A 381 -7.47 12.26 22.77
C ASP A 381 -8.05 13.52 22.10
N GLN A 382 -7.52 13.88 20.93
CA GLN A 382 -8.01 15.00 20.14
C GLN A 382 -9.45 14.73 19.69
N GLU A 383 -10.29 15.75 19.83
CA GLU A 383 -11.63 15.75 19.26
C GLU A 383 -11.55 15.85 17.74
N ILE A 384 -12.20 14.92 17.05
CA ILE A 384 -12.29 14.89 15.58
C ILE A 384 -13.71 15.11 15.08
N ALA A 385 -14.71 14.90 15.94
CA ALA A 385 -16.11 15.13 15.63
C ALA A 385 -16.94 15.26 16.91
N GLN A 386 -18.20 15.67 16.74
CA GLN A 386 -19.22 15.64 17.76
C GLN A 386 -20.33 14.67 17.34
N SER A 387 -20.76 13.78 18.23
CA SER A 387 -21.96 12.97 18.06
C SER A 387 -23.19 13.69 18.59
N SER A 388 -24.23 13.72 17.78
CA SER A 388 -25.53 14.34 18.11
C SER A 388 -26.29 13.55 19.18
N GLU A 389 -26.13 12.23 19.20
CA GLU A 389 -26.78 11.28 20.10
C GLU A 389 -25.90 10.05 20.35
N LEU A 390 -26.39 9.09 21.13
CA LEU A 390 -25.77 7.78 21.29
C LEU A 390 -26.04 6.94 20.03
N LEU A 391 -24.98 6.42 19.40
CA LEU A 391 -25.11 5.40 18.35
C LEU A 391 -24.69 4.05 18.92
N CYS A 392 -25.60 3.09 18.76
CA CYS A 392 -25.47 1.77 19.32
C CYS A 392 -24.77 0.79 18.38
N TYR A 393 -23.84 0.05 18.97
CA TYR A 393 -23.17 -1.07 18.36
C TYR A 393 -23.88 -2.39 18.73
N GLU A 394 -24.07 -3.26 17.75
CA GLU A 394 -24.62 -4.60 17.95
C GLU A 394 -24.18 -5.51 16.80
N ARG A 395 -23.79 -6.75 17.07
CA ARG A 395 -23.32 -7.62 15.97
C ARG A 395 -24.44 -8.09 15.08
N VAL A 396 -25.61 -8.35 15.66
CA VAL A 396 -26.82 -8.83 14.95
C VAL A 396 -28.03 -8.10 15.49
N PRO A 397 -28.99 -7.68 14.66
CA PRO A 397 -30.19 -7.01 15.13
C PRO A 397 -30.86 -7.73 16.31
N GLY A 398 -31.11 -6.98 17.38
CA GLY A 398 -31.79 -7.47 18.58
C GLY A 398 -31.02 -8.51 19.39
N GLN A 399 -29.69 -8.61 19.26
CA GLN A 399 -28.88 -9.53 20.07
C GLN A 399 -28.92 -9.19 21.57
N GLN A 400 -29.03 -7.93 21.96
CA GLN A 400 -29.16 -7.47 23.35
C GLN A 400 -28.07 -8.02 24.28
N LYS A 401 -26.82 -8.13 23.80
CA LYS A 401 -25.69 -8.70 24.57
C LYS A 401 -25.42 -7.97 25.89
N HIS A 402 -25.84 -6.71 26.01
CA HIS A 402 -25.61 -5.85 27.15
C HIS A 402 -26.83 -5.70 28.08
N ASN A 403 -27.94 -6.41 27.84
CA ASN A 403 -29.17 -6.36 28.66
C ASN A 403 -29.59 -4.91 29.04
N GLY A 404 -29.47 -3.97 28.10
CA GLY A 404 -29.88 -2.58 28.27
C GLY A 404 -28.96 -1.70 29.11
N ALA A 405 -27.84 -2.23 29.61
CA ALA A 405 -26.93 -1.50 30.48
C ALA A 405 -26.28 -0.28 29.82
N ASP A 406 -26.27 -0.23 28.49
CA ASP A 406 -25.71 0.84 27.67
C ASP A 406 -26.78 1.70 26.97
N GLY A 407 -28.07 1.43 27.20
CA GLY A 407 -29.19 2.17 26.59
C GLY A 407 -29.53 1.75 25.15
N CYS A 408 -29.02 0.61 24.66
CA CYS A 408 -29.09 0.25 23.24
C CYS A 408 -30.19 -0.74 22.84
N ASP A 409 -30.91 -1.35 23.79
CA ASP A 409 -31.81 -2.48 23.53
C ASP A 409 -32.88 -2.22 22.46
N ASP A 410 -33.52 -1.04 22.48
CA ASP A 410 -34.56 -0.69 21.51
C ASP A 410 -33.97 -0.12 20.20
N HIS A 411 -32.76 0.44 20.25
CA HIS A 411 -32.12 1.12 19.12
C HIS A 411 -31.73 0.15 17.99
N THR A 412 -31.39 -1.10 18.34
CA THR A 412 -30.80 -2.07 17.41
C THR A 412 -31.75 -3.22 17.03
N THR A 413 -32.97 -3.24 17.58
CA THR A 413 -33.90 -4.36 17.40
C THR A 413 -34.43 -4.46 15.96
N LEU A 414 -34.74 -3.33 15.32
CA LEU A 414 -35.37 -3.33 14.00
C LEU A 414 -34.38 -3.33 12.84
N HIS A 415 -33.25 -2.65 13.01
CA HIS A 415 -32.29 -2.37 11.93
C HIS A 415 -30.85 -2.79 12.26
N GLY A 416 -30.59 -3.26 13.49
CA GLY A 416 -29.25 -3.60 13.95
C GLY A 416 -28.41 -2.37 14.33
N SER A 417 -27.10 -2.51 14.18
CA SER A 417 -26.12 -1.54 14.63
C SER A 417 -26.11 -0.25 13.82
N GLN A 418 -26.40 0.85 14.52
CA GLN A 418 -26.22 2.20 14.00
C GLN A 418 -24.73 2.52 13.72
N VAL A 419 -23.82 2.00 14.55
CA VAL A 419 -22.37 2.20 14.37
C VAL A 419 -21.86 1.46 13.15
N ALA A 420 -22.23 0.19 12.94
CA ALA A 420 -21.76 -0.58 11.79
C ALA A 420 -22.37 -0.06 10.48
N ASP A 421 -23.63 0.40 10.47
CA ASP A 421 -24.20 1.12 9.34
C ASP A 421 -23.39 2.40 9.04
N LEU A 422 -23.06 3.21 10.06
CA LEU A 422 -22.25 4.42 9.87
C LEU A 422 -20.86 4.11 9.32
N VAL A 423 -20.22 3.04 9.79
CA VAL A 423 -18.93 2.58 9.26
C VAL A 423 -19.06 2.19 7.78
N ALA A 424 -20.11 1.48 7.40
CA ALA A 424 -20.36 1.16 5.99
C ALA A 424 -20.58 2.44 5.15
N GLN A 425 -21.29 3.45 5.69
CA GLN A 425 -21.43 4.75 5.03
C GLN A 425 -20.07 5.45 4.85
N ALA A 426 -19.21 5.41 5.87
CA ALA A 426 -17.87 5.96 5.78
C ALA A 426 -17.05 5.27 4.69
N PHE A 427 -17.11 3.94 4.62
CA PHE A 427 -16.39 3.17 3.60
C PHE A 427 -16.85 3.53 2.19
N LEU A 428 -18.17 3.61 1.97
CA LEU A 428 -18.71 4.00 0.67
C LEU A 428 -18.34 5.45 0.31
N ALA A 429 -18.48 6.38 1.25
CA ALA A 429 -18.23 7.81 1.02
C ALA A 429 -16.76 8.11 0.70
N GLN A 430 -15.83 7.34 1.29
CA GLN A 430 -14.40 7.53 1.14
C GLN A 430 -13.78 6.66 0.02
N THR A 431 -14.59 5.94 -0.74
CA THR A 431 -14.12 5.10 -1.86
C THR A 431 -14.86 5.45 -3.15
N LYS A 432 -14.28 6.34 -3.95
CA LYS A 432 -14.89 6.92 -5.18
C LYS A 432 -15.48 5.87 -6.13
N ARG A 433 -14.75 4.75 -6.33
CA ARG A 433 -15.15 3.69 -7.25
C ARG A 433 -16.25 2.78 -6.72
N ALA A 434 -16.45 2.68 -5.42
CA ALA A 434 -17.41 1.75 -4.83
C ALA A 434 -18.86 2.15 -5.12
N ASP A 435 -19.68 1.21 -5.56
CA ASP A 435 -21.14 1.36 -5.66
C ASP A 435 -21.83 1.06 -4.35
N VAL A 436 -21.28 0.10 -3.60
CA VAL A 436 -21.82 -0.37 -2.34
C VAL A 436 -20.68 -0.66 -1.38
N ALA A 437 -20.93 -0.54 -0.09
CA ALA A 437 -20.01 -0.98 0.97
C ALA A 437 -20.63 -2.10 1.79
N ILE A 438 -19.84 -3.09 2.18
CA ILE A 438 -20.26 -4.17 3.09
C ILE A 438 -19.25 -4.32 4.22
N GLN A 439 -19.75 -4.27 5.46
CA GLN A 439 -19.00 -4.39 6.69
C GLN A 439 -19.65 -5.46 7.59
N ASN A 440 -18.87 -6.41 8.12
CA ASN A 440 -19.39 -7.38 9.08
C ASN A 440 -19.59 -6.74 10.47
N GLY A 441 -20.67 -7.10 11.16
CA GLY A 441 -20.99 -6.59 12.50
C GLY A 441 -19.90 -6.84 13.54
N GLY A 442 -19.08 -7.87 13.37
CA GLY A 442 -17.94 -8.17 14.25
C GLY A 442 -16.77 -7.19 14.15
N GLY A 443 -16.68 -6.42 13.06
CA GLY A 443 -15.58 -5.49 12.82
C GLY A 443 -15.73 -4.14 13.52
N ALA A 444 -16.96 -3.64 13.71
CA ALA A 444 -17.23 -2.58 14.67
C ALA A 444 -17.23 -3.15 16.09
N ARG A 445 -16.82 -2.40 17.12
CA ARG A 445 -16.60 -2.96 18.48
C ARG A 445 -17.11 -2.13 19.65
N ALA A 446 -17.62 -0.92 19.42
CA ALA A 446 -18.04 -0.03 20.50
C ALA A 446 -19.14 0.95 20.07
N ASN A 447 -19.95 1.36 21.04
CA ASN A 447 -20.90 2.46 20.91
C ASN A 447 -20.16 3.80 20.68
N ILE A 448 -20.80 4.72 19.97
CA ILE A 448 -20.37 6.12 19.89
C ILE A 448 -21.27 6.93 20.81
N THR A 449 -20.71 7.44 21.90
CA THR A 449 -21.46 8.23 22.88
C THR A 449 -21.79 9.62 22.35
N GLN A 450 -22.91 10.19 22.80
CA GLN A 450 -23.25 11.58 22.52
C GLN A 450 -22.12 12.53 22.97
N GLY A 451 -21.87 13.58 22.18
CA GLY A 451 -20.87 14.60 22.47
C GLY A 451 -19.52 14.31 21.82
N LYS A 452 -18.44 14.63 22.51
CA LYS A 452 -17.07 14.57 21.98
C LYS A 452 -16.71 13.18 21.44
N PHE A 453 -16.26 13.12 20.19
CA PHE A 453 -15.71 11.92 19.56
C PHE A 453 -14.23 12.14 19.20
N THR A 454 -13.39 11.16 19.51
CA THR A 454 -11.93 11.27 19.39
C THR A 454 -11.34 10.19 18.48
N VAL A 455 -10.07 10.36 18.13
CA VAL A 455 -9.28 9.34 17.43
C VAL A 455 -9.25 8.02 18.23
N ALA A 456 -9.05 8.07 19.54
CA ALA A 456 -9.14 6.90 20.42
C ALA A 456 -10.53 6.25 20.36
N GLY A 457 -11.58 7.07 20.24
CA GLY A 457 -12.94 6.61 19.98
C GLY A 457 -13.03 5.83 18.67
N ALA A 458 -12.47 6.35 17.58
CA ALA A 458 -12.43 5.67 16.29
C ALA A 458 -11.65 4.34 16.34
N THR A 459 -10.47 4.30 16.97
CA THR A 459 -9.73 3.05 17.19
C THR A 459 -10.49 2.06 18.07
N LYS A 460 -11.31 2.54 19.02
CA LYS A 460 -12.17 1.66 19.81
C LYS A 460 -13.32 1.08 18.98
N VAL A 461 -13.84 1.84 18.02
CA VAL A 461 -14.88 1.36 17.08
C VAL A 461 -14.27 0.35 16.10
N LEU A 462 -13.10 0.65 15.50
CA LEU A 462 -12.39 -0.18 14.53
C LEU A 462 -10.96 -0.52 15.03
N PRO A 463 -10.79 -1.58 15.84
CA PRO A 463 -9.52 -1.85 16.53
C PRO A 463 -8.58 -2.81 15.82
N PHE A 464 -9.00 -3.46 14.74
CA PHE A 464 -8.14 -4.30 13.91
C PHE A 464 -7.34 -3.44 12.91
N ASN A 465 -6.29 -3.97 12.29
CA ASN A 465 -5.52 -3.26 11.27
C ASN A 465 -5.92 -3.72 9.86
N ASN A 466 -7.22 -3.77 9.60
CA ASN A 466 -7.73 -4.21 8.30
C ASN A 466 -7.60 -3.09 7.27
N THR A 467 -7.36 -3.47 6.03
CA THR A 467 -7.31 -2.55 4.89
C THR A 467 -8.61 -2.58 4.09
N MET A 468 -8.87 -1.49 3.37
CA MET A 468 -10.01 -1.35 2.46
C MET A 468 -9.73 -2.11 1.15
N VAL A 469 -10.73 -2.82 0.64
CA VAL A 469 -10.64 -3.65 -0.56
C VAL A 469 -11.82 -3.38 -1.48
N ASN A 470 -11.55 -3.21 -2.77
CA ASN A 470 -12.56 -3.18 -3.83
C ASN A 470 -12.68 -4.55 -4.52
N ILE A 471 -13.90 -5.03 -4.66
CA ILE A 471 -14.22 -6.29 -5.36
C ILE A 471 -15.28 -6.03 -6.42
N THR A 472 -14.99 -6.34 -7.68
CA THR A 472 -16.00 -6.28 -8.75
C THR A 472 -16.84 -7.56 -8.75
N MET A 473 -18.15 -7.42 -8.55
CA MET A 473 -19.08 -8.53 -8.37
C MET A 473 -20.37 -8.33 -9.15
N THR A 474 -20.96 -9.42 -9.61
CA THR A 474 -22.32 -9.44 -10.14
C THR A 474 -23.36 -9.34 -9.01
N GLY A 475 -24.56 -8.85 -9.31
CA GLY A 475 -25.65 -8.76 -8.35
C GLY A 475 -26.04 -10.11 -7.76
N ALA A 476 -25.89 -11.20 -8.53
CA ALA A 476 -26.05 -12.56 -8.03
C ALA A 476 -25.02 -12.91 -6.94
N GLU A 477 -23.74 -12.61 -7.16
CA GLU A 477 -22.67 -12.83 -6.19
C GLU A 477 -22.86 -11.98 -4.94
N VAL A 478 -23.32 -10.72 -5.08
CA VAL A 478 -23.64 -9.85 -3.94
C VAL A 478 -24.81 -10.40 -3.12
N LYS A 479 -25.90 -10.84 -3.75
CA LYS A 479 -27.02 -11.48 -3.02
C LYS A 479 -26.59 -12.75 -2.31
N GLN A 480 -25.71 -13.54 -2.95
CA GLN A 480 -25.17 -14.76 -2.38
C GLN A 480 -24.33 -14.44 -1.14
N VAL A 481 -23.40 -13.49 -1.22
CA VAL A 481 -22.53 -13.18 -0.07
C VAL A 481 -23.31 -12.62 1.11
N LEU A 482 -24.36 -11.82 0.88
CA LEU A 482 -25.25 -11.35 1.93
C LEU A 482 -25.98 -12.51 2.62
N ASN A 483 -26.49 -13.48 1.86
CA ASN A 483 -27.11 -14.67 2.42
C ASN A 483 -26.12 -15.56 3.19
N GLU A 484 -24.91 -15.75 2.68
CA GLU A 484 -23.85 -16.52 3.37
C GLU A 484 -23.51 -15.90 4.73
N ALA A 485 -23.35 -14.57 4.77
CA ALA A 485 -23.08 -13.81 5.99
C ALA A 485 -24.22 -13.90 7.01
N VAL A 486 -25.48 -13.75 6.55
CA VAL A 486 -26.66 -13.88 7.40
C VAL A 486 -26.89 -15.31 7.90
N ASP A 487 -26.61 -16.31 7.06
CA ASP A 487 -26.68 -17.72 7.45
C ASP A 487 -25.63 -18.06 8.51
N LYS A 488 -24.41 -17.54 8.35
CA LYS A 488 -23.37 -17.67 9.37
C LYS A 488 -23.78 -16.99 10.67
N ALA A 489 -24.33 -15.78 10.63
CA ALA A 489 -24.85 -15.09 11.81
C ALA A 489 -25.99 -15.87 12.48
N TYR A 490 -26.87 -16.51 11.70
CA TYR A 490 -27.90 -17.39 12.24
C TYR A 490 -27.27 -18.56 13.02
N LEU A 491 -26.24 -19.21 12.48
CA LEU A 491 -25.53 -20.30 13.18
C LEU A 491 -24.79 -19.83 14.44
N GLU A 492 -24.28 -18.60 14.44
CA GLU A 492 -23.60 -17.98 15.58
C GLU A 492 -24.57 -17.67 16.72
N TYR A 493 -25.72 -17.08 16.42
CA TYR A 493 -26.57 -16.44 17.43
C TYR A 493 -27.88 -17.17 17.72
N VAL A 494 -28.41 -17.93 16.76
CA VAL A 494 -29.64 -18.69 16.96
C VAL A 494 -29.31 -20.13 17.35
N ASP A 495 -28.49 -20.81 16.55
CA ASP A 495 -28.18 -22.22 16.80
C ASP A 495 -27.01 -22.41 17.78
N ASN A 496 -26.21 -21.36 18.03
CA ASN A 496 -24.98 -21.39 18.84
C ASN A 496 -24.06 -22.57 18.46
N SER A 497 -23.94 -22.82 17.15
CA SER A 497 -23.27 -23.99 16.57
C SER A 497 -22.07 -23.62 15.69
N ALA A 498 -21.94 -22.34 15.35
CA ALA A 498 -20.80 -21.83 14.60
C ALA A 498 -19.50 -21.91 15.40
N LYS A 499 -18.43 -22.41 14.76
CA LYS A 499 -17.05 -22.33 15.28
C LYS A 499 -16.34 -21.14 14.64
N GLY A 500 -15.35 -20.58 15.34
CA GLY A 500 -14.48 -19.51 14.86
C GLY A 500 -14.85 -18.12 15.38
N SER A 501 -14.56 -17.09 14.58
CA SER A 501 -14.97 -15.70 14.81
C SER A 501 -16.50 -15.58 14.78
N ASP A 502 -17.05 -14.63 15.55
CA ASP A 502 -18.48 -14.32 15.65
C ASP A 502 -18.74 -12.85 15.29
N GLY A 503 -19.84 -12.59 14.57
CA GLY A 503 -20.21 -11.26 14.09
C GLY A 503 -20.32 -11.17 12.58
N ALA A 504 -20.75 -12.25 11.93
CA ALA A 504 -20.83 -12.33 10.47
C ALA A 504 -21.93 -11.47 9.83
N TYR A 505 -22.90 -10.95 10.60
CA TYR A 505 -24.04 -10.26 10.01
C TYR A 505 -23.60 -9.01 9.22
N PRO A 506 -24.09 -8.84 7.97
CA PRO A 506 -23.68 -7.72 7.13
C PRO A 506 -24.43 -6.44 7.49
N TYR A 507 -23.67 -5.35 7.62
CA TYR A 507 -24.14 -3.97 7.54
C TYR A 507 -23.55 -3.34 6.28
N ALA A 508 -24.30 -2.45 5.64
CA ALA A 508 -23.98 -2.02 4.28
C ALA A 508 -24.39 -0.57 3.99
N ALA A 509 -23.82 -0.01 2.92
CA ALA A 509 -24.19 1.29 2.37
C ALA A 509 -24.34 1.18 0.85
N GLY A 510 -25.21 2.00 0.26
CA GLY A 510 -25.55 1.94 -1.17
C GLY A 510 -26.37 0.70 -1.58
N ILE A 511 -26.59 -0.23 -0.66
CA ILE A 511 -27.41 -1.43 -0.82
C ILE A 511 -28.24 -1.66 0.45
N ARG A 512 -29.48 -2.14 0.28
CA ARG A 512 -30.38 -2.44 1.39
C ARG A 512 -31.21 -3.69 1.11
N TYR A 513 -31.73 -4.30 2.16
CA TYR A 513 -32.41 -5.59 2.10
C TYR A 513 -33.28 -5.87 3.33
N ASP A 514 -34.15 -6.87 3.17
CA ASP A 514 -34.94 -7.46 4.25
C ASP A 514 -34.33 -8.78 4.71
N VAL A 515 -34.37 -9.02 6.03
CA VAL A 515 -33.86 -10.24 6.64
C VAL A 515 -34.96 -10.97 7.41
N ASN A 516 -35.10 -12.28 7.17
CA ASN A 516 -36.00 -13.13 7.93
C ASN A 516 -35.35 -14.47 8.29
N PHE A 517 -35.06 -14.64 9.58
CA PHE A 517 -34.41 -15.83 10.13
C PHE A 517 -35.29 -17.10 10.10
N ASN A 518 -36.57 -16.97 9.78
CA ASN A 518 -37.47 -18.11 9.60
C ASN A 518 -37.45 -18.68 8.18
N ARG A 519 -36.81 -18.00 7.23
CA ARG A 519 -36.61 -18.52 5.87
C ARG A 519 -35.48 -19.56 5.85
N PRO A 520 -35.47 -20.48 4.86
CA PRO A 520 -34.38 -21.43 4.68
C PRO A 520 -33.01 -20.74 4.50
N SER A 521 -31.93 -21.49 4.79
CA SER A 521 -30.58 -21.07 4.44
C SER A 521 -30.48 -20.71 2.96
N GLY A 522 -29.78 -19.63 2.63
CA GLY A 522 -29.66 -19.09 1.27
C GLY A 522 -30.82 -18.19 0.84
N GLU A 523 -31.89 -18.09 1.63
CA GLU A 523 -33.07 -17.27 1.32
C GLU A 523 -33.44 -16.29 2.44
N ARG A 524 -32.57 -16.13 3.45
CA ARG A 524 -32.84 -15.26 4.61
C ARG A 524 -32.81 -13.78 4.24
N VAL A 525 -31.94 -13.41 3.29
CA VAL A 525 -31.87 -12.06 2.71
C VAL A 525 -32.73 -12.01 1.44
N HIS A 526 -33.60 -11.01 1.35
CA HIS A 526 -34.51 -10.81 0.23
C HIS A 526 -34.82 -9.32 0.01
N ASN A 527 -35.56 -9.00 -1.06
CA ASN A 527 -35.88 -7.63 -1.45
C ASN A 527 -34.64 -6.72 -1.54
N VAL A 528 -33.58 -7.24 -2.15
CA VAL A 528 -32.30 -6.53 -2.25
C VAL A 528 -32.42 -5.40 -3.26
N GLU A 529 -32.20 -4.17 -2.79
CA GLU A 529 -32.20 -2.96 -3.60
C GLU A 529 -30.84 -2.28 -3.55
N VAL A 530 -30.43 -1.68 -4.66
CA VAL A 530 -29.19 -0.91 -4.79
C VAL A 530 -29.51 0.53 -5.17
N LYS A 531 -28.75 1.47 -4.61
CA LYS A 531 -28.88 2.90 -4.85
C LYS A 531 -28.05 3.28 -6.08
N ALA A 532 -28.64 3.98 -7.04
CA ALA A 532 -27.92 4.46 -8.21
C ALA A 532 -26.96 5.61 -7.84
N LYS A 533 -25.71 5.54 -8.33
CA LYS A 533 -24.79 6.67 -8.28
C LYS A 533 -25.35 7.83 -9.09
N GLY A 534 -25.40 9.03 -8.51
CA GLY A 534 -25.95 10.23 -9.14
C GLY A 534 -27.30 10.61 -8.54
N ASP A 535 -28.41 10.15 -9.13
CA ASP A 535 -29.76 10.57 -8.71
C ASP A 535 -30.23 9.97 -7.38
N GLY A 536 -29.50 8.99 -6.84
CA GLY A 536 -29.76 8.40 -5.53
C GLY A 536 -31.00 7.52 -5.46
N THR A 537 -31.55 7.10 -6.61
CA THR A 537 -32.76 6.27 -6.66
C THR A 537 -32.50 4.81 -6.26
N TRP A 538 -33.41 4.24 -5.47
CA TRP A 538 -33.38 2.84 -5.08
C TRP A 538 -34.11 1.98 -6.13
N SER A 539 -33.51 0.84 -6.48
CA SER A 539 -34.09 -0.13 -7.42
C SER A 539 -33.69 -1.55 -7.06
N ALA A 540 -34.53 -2.53 -7.42
CA ALA A 540 -34.21 -3.94 -7.22
C ALA A 540 -32.88 -4.30 -7.91
N LEU A 541 -32.00 -5.00 -7.20
CA LEU A 541 -30.73 -5.47 -7.74
C LEU A 541 -30.98 -6.61 -8.74
N SER A 542 -30.64 -6.41 -10.02
CA SER A 542 -30.64 -7.51 -11.00
C SER A 542 -29.41 -8.41 -10.81
N ASP A 543 -29.51 -9.67 -11.24
CA ASP A 543 -28.45 -10.67 -11.02
C ASP A 543 -27.19 -10.39 -11.86
N ASP A 544 -27.37 -9.77 -13.03
CA ASP A 544 -26.33 -9.46 -14.01
C ASP A 544 -25.67 -8.10 -13.81
N ARG A 545 -26.20 -7.25 -12.93
CA ARG A 545 -25.63 -5.93 -12.66
C ARG A 545 -24.27 -6.08 -12.00
N GLU A 546 -23.23 -5.54 -12.64
CA GLU A 546 -21.92 -5.43 -12.01
C GLU A 546 -21.89 -4.27 -11.02
N LEU A 547 -21.23 -4.50 -9.89
CA LEU A 547 -21.04 -3.56 -8.79
C LEU A 547 -19.60 -3.65 -8.31
N VAL A 548 -19.00 -2.49 -8.01
CA VAL A 548 -17.79 -2.43 -7.20
C VAL A 548 -18.20 -2.40 -5.73
N VAL A 549 -17.88 -3.46 -5.00
CA VAL A 549 -18.13 -3.60 -3.58
C VAL A 549 -16.88 -3.21 -2.80
N VAL A 550 -16.96 -2.18 -1.96
CA VAL A 550 -15.89 -1.90 -0.99
C VAL A 550 -16.13 -2.64 0.32
N THR A 551 -15.11 -3.27 0.86
CA THR A 551 -15.17 -4.03 2.10
C THR A 551 -13.81 -4.03 2.80
N ASN A 552 -13.67 -4.77 3.91
CA ASN A 552 -12.39 -4.97 4.58
C ASN A 552 -11.70 -6.26 4.10
N ASP A 553 -10.37 -6.27 4.09
CA ASP A 553 -9.53 -7.40 3.66
C ASP A 553 -9.84 -8.73 4.37
N TYR A 554 -10.24 -8.69 5.64
CA TYR A 554 -10.62 -9.86 6.42
C TYR A 554 -11.81 -10.60 5.78
N ILE A 555 -12.93 -9.93 5.52
CA ILE A 555 -14.09 -10.59 4.88
C ILE A 555 -13.91 -10.73 3.36
N ALA A 556 -13.12 -9.86 2.71
CA ALA A 556 -12.69 -10.06 1.32
C ALA A 556 -11.97 -11.41 1.12
N GLY A 557 -11.17 -11.83 2.12
CA GLY A 557 -10.51 -13.13 2.18
C GLY A 557 -11.42 -14.31 2.53
N GLY A 558 -12.74 -14.11 2.58
CA GLY A 558 -13.76 -15.12 2.84
C GLY A 558 -13.91 -15.55 4.29
N LYS A 559 -13.41 -14.74 5.24
CA LYS A 559 -13.61 -14.97 6.68
C LYS A 559 -15.05 -14.64 7.09
N ASP A 560 -15.43 -14.98 8.32
CA ASP A 560 -16.80 -14.84 8.84
C ASP A 560 -17.91 -15.42 7.92
N GLY A 561 -17.58 -16.46 7.15
CA GLY A 561 -18.55 -17.11 6.27
C GLY A 561 -18.82 -16.40 4.94
N TYR A 562 -18.11 -15.31 4.61
CA TYR A 562 -18.23 -14.59 3.34
C TYR A 562 -17.53 -15.32 2.18
N THR A 563 -17.81 -16.61 1.99
CA THR A 563 -17.04 -17.50 1.11
C THR A 563 -17.02 -17.05 -0.35
N THR A 564 -18.10 -16.41 -0.82
CA THR A 564 -18.19 -15.84 -2.17
C THR A 564 -17.20 -14.69 -2.36
N PHE A 565 -17.01 -13.81 -1.37
CA PHE A 565 -15.92 -12.82 -1.44
C PHE A 565 -14.57 -13.51 -1.61
N GLY A 566 -14.25 -14.52 -0.80
CA GLY A 566 -12.97 -15.24 -0.90
C GLY A 566 -12.73 -15.88 -2.26
N LYS A 567 -13.80 -16.37 -2.93
CA LYS A 567 -13.72 -16.94 -4.28
C LYS A 567 -13.50 -15.86 -5.35
N VAL A 568 -14.25 -14.76 -5.30
CA VAL A 568 -14.11 -13.67 -6.28
C VAL A 568 -12.76 -12.97 -6.11
N SER A 569 -12.31 -12.75 -4.88
CA SER A 569 -11.00 -12.15 -4.55
C SER A 569 -9.80 -12.96 -5.05
N ALA A 570 -9.98 -14.23 -5.40
CA ALA A 570 -8.94 -15.05 -6.01
C ALA A 570 -8.65 -14.64 -7.46
N ASP A 571 -9.62 -14.03 -8.14
CA ASP A 571 -9.44 -13.41 -9.45
C ASP A 571 -8.88 -11.99 -9.28
N LYS A 572 -7.59 -11.84 -9.52
CA LYS A 572 -6.89 -10.55 -9.36
C LYS A 572 -7.37 -9.47 -10.34
N SER A 573 -8.07 -9.82 -11.41
CA SER A 573 -8.71 -8.82 -12.29
C SER A 573 -9.94 -8.15 -11.65
N LYS A 574 -10.51 -8.77 -10.61
CA LYS A 574 -11.69 -8.29 -9.89
C LYS A 574 -11.37 -7.76 -8.49
N TYR A 575 -10.14 -7.92 -8.03
CA TYR A 575 -9.72 -7.64 -6.67
C TYR A 575 -8.68 -6.53 -6.65
N GLU A 576 -8.88 -5.56 -5.77
CA GLU A 576 -7.92 -4.50 -5.51
C GLU A 576 -7.87 -4.24 -4.01
N ASN A 577 -6.71 -4.45 -3.39
CA ASN A 577 -6.47 -3.94 -2.04
C ASN A 577 -6.04 -2.48 -2.17
N THR A 578 -6.80 -1.57 -1.56
CA THR A 578 -6.45 -0.15 -1.59
C THR A 578 -5.41 0.20 -0.55
N LEU A 579 -5.01 -0.71 0.33
CA LEU A 579 -4.01 -0.57 1.40
C LEU A 579 -4.30 0.51 2.45
N LYS A 580 -5.31 1.35 2.22
CA LYS A 580 -5.83 2.34 3.15
C LYS A 580 -6.42 1.66 4.37
N LEU A 581 -5.99 2.10 5.55
CA LEU A 581 -6.51 1.60 6.82
C LEU A 581 -8.00 1.95 6.92
N TYR A 582 -8.84 0.95 7.19
CA TYR A 582 -10.28 1.14 7.37
C TYR A 582 -10.64 2.09 8.56
N THR A 583 -9.80 2.19 9.59
CA THR A 583 -9.95 3.11 10.73
C THR A 583 -9.62 4.53 10.33
N GLU A 584 -8.57 4.71 9.53
CA GLU A 584 -8.25 6.00 8.93
C GLU A 584 -9.40 6.48 8.04
N THR A 585 -9.93 5.59 7.20
CA THR A 585 -11.12 5.85 6.37
C THR A 585 -12.30 6.34 7.21
N PHE A 586 -12.55 5.75 8.38
CA PHE A 586 -13.59 6.21 9.29
C PHE A 586 -13.26 7.57 9.95
N ILE A 587 -11.99 7.81 10.32
CA ILE A 587 -11.52 9.09 10.88
C ILE A 587 -11.69 10.22 9.85
N ASP A 588 -11.32 9.99 8.60
CA ASP A 588 -11.45 10.97 7.51
C ASP A 588 -12.92 11.31 7.27
N TYR A 589 -13.79 10.30 7.21
CA TYR A 589 -15.22 10.53 7.06
C TYR A 589 -15.83 11.41 8.16
N VAL A 590 -15.51 11.16 9.43
CA VAL A 590 -16.08 11.97 10.53
C VAL A 590 -15.47 13.37 10.60
N ARG A 591 -14.24 13.55 10.13
CA ARG A 591 -13.63 14.89 9.94
C ARG A 591 -14.32 15.64 8.81
N ASP A 592 -14.64 14.98 7.70
CA ASP A 592 -15.39 15.58 6.59
C ASP A 592 -16.79 16.04 7.02
N LEU A 593 -17.49 15.24 7.83
CA LEU A 593 -18.75 15.67 8.44
C LEU A 593 -18.55 16.97 9.23
N THR A 594 -17.53 17.01 10.09
CA THR A 594 -17.22 18.17 10.91
C THR A 594 -16.86 19.40 10.07
N ALA A 595 -16.08 19.22 9.00
CA ALA A 595 -15.72 20.29 8.07
C ALA A 595 -16.95 20.87 7.34
N LYS A 596 -17.99 20.05 7.12
CA LYS A 596 -19.29 20.46 6.58
C LYS A 596 -20.23 21.06 7.63
N GLY A 597 -19.82 21.12 8.90
CA GLY A 597 -20.64 21.59 10.02
C GLY A 597 -21.66 20.55 10.50
N GLU A 598 -21.50 19.30 10.10
CA GLU A 598 -22.35 18.17 10.48
C GLU A 598 -21.81 17.45 11.73
N LYS A 599 -22.67 16.64 12.34
CA LYS A 599 -22.33 15.81 13.51
C LYS A 599 -22.48 14.34 13.14
N ILE A 600 -21.79 13.47 13.87
CA ILE A 600 -22.10 12.04 13.83
C ILE A 600 -23.56 11.86 14.28
N ALA A 601 -24.34 11.16 13.47
CA ALA A 601 -25.75 10.88 13.69
C ALA A 601 -26.08 9.49 13.14
N PRO A 602 -27.16 8.84 13.62
CA PRO A 602 -27.63 7.60 13.01
C PRO A 602 -27.91 7.79 11.52
N VAL A 603 -27.57 6.78 10.72
CA VAL A 603 -27.91 6.75 9.30
C VAL A 603 -29.44 6.85 9.14
N ALA A 604 -29.87 7.65 8.17
CA ALA A 604 -31.27 7.83 7.82
C ALA A 604 -31.93 6.48 7.51
N ALA A 605 -33.18 6.29 7.91
CA ALA A 605 -33.83 4.97 7.89
C ALA A 605 -33.86 4.35 6.48
N GLU A 606 -34.10 5.18 5.46
CA GLU A 606 -34.11 4.81 4.05
C GLU A 606 -32.74 4.35 3.51
N ASP A 607 -31.66 4.73 4.18
CA ASP A 607 -30.27 4.46 3.79
C ASP A 607 -29.59 3.41 4.69
N ARG A 608 -30.31 2.85 5.67
CA ARG A 608 -29.85 1.70 6.44
C ARG A 608 -29.87 0.43 5.60
N SER A 609 -28.88 -0.43 5.82
CA SER A 609 -28.80 -1.70 5.10
C SER A 609 -29.97 -2.63 5.40
N THR A 610 -30.28 -2.84 6.68
CA THR A 610 -31.39 -3.71 7.10
C THR A 610 -32.68 -2.89 7.19
N GLN A 611 -33.57 -3.06 6.21
CA GLN A 611 -34.87 -2.37 6.18
C GLN A 611 -35.88 -3.03 7.12
N THR A 612 -35.95 -4.36 7.10
CA THR A 612 -36.71 -5.14 8.07
C THR A 612 -35.91 -6.33 8.59
N PHE A 613 -36.09 -6.65 9.87
CA PHE A 613 -35.50 -7.82 10.50
C PHE A 613 -36.58 -8.64 11.22
N THR A 614 -36.75 -9.90 10.79
CA THR A 614 -37.63 -10.86 11.46
C THR A 614 -36.78 -11.90 12.21
N PRO A 615 -36.76 -11.88 13.55
CA PRO A 615 -36.00 -12.84 14.34
C PRO A 615 -36.58 -14.26 14.20
N LYS A 616 -35.80 -15.27 14.60
CA LYS A 616 -36.29 -16.66 14.67
C LYS A 616 -37.46 -16.74 15.65
N ALA A 617 -38.57 -17.34 15.23
CA ALA A 617 -39.70 -17.61 16.12
C ALA A 617 -39.23 -18.51 17.28
N LYS A 618 -39.60 -18.12 18.51
CA LYS A 618 -39.28 -18.87 19.73
C LYS A 618 -39.98 -20.23 19.78
#